data_AF-A0A0F0FNX1-F1
#
_entry.id   AF-A0A0F0FNX1-F1
#
_cell.length_a   1.000
_cell.length_b   1.000
_cell.length_c   1.000
_cell.angle_alpha   90.00
_cell.angle_beta   90.00
_cell.angle_gamma   90.00
#
_symmetry.space_group_name_H-M   'P 1'
#
loop_
_entity.id
_entity.type
_entity.pdbx_description
1 polymer ?
#
loop_
_entity_poly.entity_id
_entity_poly.type
_entity_poly.pdbx_seq_one_letter_code
_entity_poly.pdbx_strand_id
1 'polypeptide(L)'
;MSFESHTVSAPDGAKPQLNDRVVLGSIIGVANGAGGGAGAAVTVAVSGLKLPPKYAVVVNPGQDATWFVSAKTAIGFNVTLTPRLAANTLAAGSFDVVITA
;
A
#
# COMPACT_ATOMS: atom_id res chain seq x y z
N MET A 1 -14.37 2.41 -21.10
CA MET A 1 -13.76 2.88 -19.84
C MET A 1 -12.59 3.79 -20.21
N SER A 2 -12.70 5.09 -20.00
CA SER A 2 -11.56 6.02 -20.18
C SER A 2 -10.73 6.02 -18.90
N PHE A 3 -9.43 5.85 -19.03
CA PHE A 3 -8.49 6.07 -17.94
C PHE A 3 -7.95 7.50 -18.08
N GLU A 4 -7.95 8.26 -16.99
CA GLU A 4 -7.34 9.57 -16.94
C GLU A 4 -5.82 9.41 -17.02
N SER A 5 -5.20 9.98 -18.06
CA SER A 5 -3.77 9.82 -18.36
C SER A 5 -3.00 11.06 -17.91
N HIS A 6 -2.09 10.89 -16.96
CA HIS A 6 -1.17 11.93 -16.51
C HIS A 6 0.26 11.57 -16.94
N THR A 7 1.04 12.56 -17.38
CA THR A 7 2.45 12.37 -17.74
C THR A 7 3.31 12.20 -16.50
N VAL A 8 4.10 11.12 -16.45
CA VAL A 8 5.05 10.84 -15.37
C VAL A 8 6.46 11.07 -15.90
N SER A 9 7.25 11.88 -15.20
CA SER A 9 8.66 12.08 -15.51
C SER A 9 9.46 10.88 -15.01
N ALA A 10 10.23 10.24 -15.90
CA ALA A 10 11.12 9.15 -15.54
C ALA A 10 12.52 9.70 -15.18
N PRO A 11 13.20 9.14 -14.16
CA PRO A 11 14.58 9.51 -13.84
C PRO A 11 15.56 9.09 -14.94
N ASP A 12 16.70 9.77 -15.02
CA ASP A 12 17.71 9.52 -16.04
C ASP A 12 18.20 8.06 -15.97
N GLY A 13 18.22 7.38 -17.11
CA GLY A 13 18.53 5.93 -17.22
C GLY A 13 17.33 4.98 -17.15
N ALA A 14 16.12 5.44 -16.78
CA ALA A 14 14.90 4.66 -16.97
C ALA A 14 14.56 4.61 -18.47
N LYS A 15 14.56 3.40 -19.05
CA LYS A 15 14.25 3.17 -20.47
C LYS A 15 12.86 2.53 -20.60
N PRO A 16 11.76 3.30 -20.53
CA PRO A 16 10.45 2.77 -20.89
C PRO A 16 10.53 2.29 -22.35
N GLN A 17 10.37 0.98 -22.56
CA GLN A 17 10.72 0.34 -23.83
C GLN A 17 9.52 0.25 -24.78
N LEU A 18 8.30 0.49 -24.31
CA LEU A 18 7.06 0.49 -25.09
C LEU A 18 6.07 1.55 -24.54
N ASN A 19 4.79 1.46 -24.96
CA ASN A 19 3.65 2.06 -24.26
C ASN A 19 3.55 1.49 -22.82
N ASP A 20 4.56 1.73 -22.00
CA ASP A 20 4.65 1.32 -20.60
C ASP A 20 3.75 2.26 -19.81
N ARG A 21 2.47 1.89 -19.75
CA ARG A 21 1.48 2.58 -18.93
C ARG A 21 1.69 2.11 -17.49
N VAL A 22 2.43 2.87 -16.70
CA VAL A 22 2.48 2.67 -15.26
C VAL A 22 1.18 3.17 -14.65
N VAL A 23 0.44 2.30 -13.98
CA VAL A 23 -0.72 2.70 -13.19
C VAL A 23 -0.24 3.03 -11.78
N LEU A 24 -0.31 4.29 -11.40
CA LEU A 24 -0.01 4.77 -10.05
C LEU A 24 -1.32 5.09 -9.33
N GLY A 25 -1.60 4.36 -8.25
CA GLY A 25 -2.70 4.66 -7.33
C GLY A 25 -2.14 5.08 -5.98
N SER A 26 -2.68 6.15 -5.39
CA SER A 26 -2.37 6.54 -4.02
C SER A 26 -3.64 6.49 -3.18
N ILE A 27 -3.58 5.83 -2.03
CA ILE A 27 -4.64 5.77 -1.04
C ILE A 27 -4.05 6.36 0.23
N ILE A 28 -4.45 7.58 0.53
CA ILE A 28 -3.95 8.35 1.67
C ILE A 28 -4.89 8.17 2.85
N GLY A 29 -4.33 8.07 4.06
CA GLY A 29 -5.13 8.11 5.28
C GLY A 29 -5.94 6.85 5.56
N VAL A 30 -5.46 5.67 5.18
CA VAL A 30 -6.11 4.39 5.50
C VAL A 30 -6.08 4.19 7.02
N ALA A 31 -7.25 4.16 7.66
CA ALA A 31 -7.35 4.03 9.11
C ALA A 31 -6.88 2.66 9.62
N ASN A 32 -6.08 2.65 10.68
CA ASN A 32 -5.72 1.44 11.43
C ASN A 32 -6.11 1.58 12.90
N GLY A 33 -6.57 0.47 13.49
CA GLY A 33 -6.77 0.37 14.94
C GLY A 33 -5.45 0.30 15.70
N ALA A 34 -5.52 0.47 17.03
CA ALA A 34 -4.40 0.18 17.91
C ALA A 34 -4.14 -1.34 17.97
N GLY A 35 -2.88 -1.72 18.19
CA GLY A 35 -2.53 -3.12 18.45
C GLY A 35 -3.12 -3.58 19.80
N GLY A 36 -3.49 -4.86 19.90
CA GLY A 36 -4.02 -5.44 21.14
C GLY A 36 -3.00 -5.53 22.30
N GLY A 37 -1.77 -5.05 22.11
CA GLY A 37 -0.67 -5.06 23.07
C GLY A 37 0.69 -4.94 22.38
N ALA A 38 1.76 -5.05 23.16
CA ALA A 38 3.13 -5.01 22.66
C ALA A 38 3.37 -6.17 21.68
N GLY A 39 3.94 -5.86 20.50
CA GLY A 39 4.21 -6.83 19.44
C GLY A 39 2.98 -7.29 18.64
N ALA A 40 1.76 -6.82 18.98
CA ALA A 40 0.55 -7.22 18.28
C ALA A 40 0.48 -6.58 16.89
N ALA A 41 0.25 -7.40 15.87
CA ALA A 41 0.02 -6.94 14.51
C ALA A 41 -1.43 -6.45 14.32
N VAL A 42 -1.62 -5.50 13.41
CA VAL A 42 -2.92 -4.96 13.00
C VAL A 42 -3.10 -5.23 11.51
N THR A 43 -4.15 -5.95 11.15
CA THR A 43 -4.51 -6.21 9.76
C THR A 43 -5.67 -5.32 9.33
N VAL A 44 -5.48 -4.58 8.24
CA VAL A 44 -6.47 -3.69 7.64
C VAL A 44 -6.78 -4.18 6.23
N ALA A 45 -8.06 -4.41 5.95
CA ALA A 45 -8.53 -4.76 4.62
C ALA A 45 -8.75 -3.49 3.79
N VAL A 46 -8.00 -3.35 2.70
CA VAL A 46 -8.19 -2.28 1.71
C VAL A 46 -9.04 -2.86 0.58
N SER A 47 -10.24 -2.33 0.38
CA SER A 47 -11.25 -2.87 -0.54
C SER A 47 -11.93 -1.78 -1.37
N GLY A 48 -12.80 -2.17 -2.31
CA GLY A 48 -13.52 -1.23 -3.18
C GLY A 48 -12.68 -0.68 -4.33
N LEU A 49 -11.56 -1.33 -4.65
CA LEU A 49 -10.65 -0.91 -5.70
C LEU A 49 -10.94 -1.64 -7.01
N LYS A 50 -10.36 -1.16 -8.11
CA LYS A 50 -10.34 -1.85 -9.40
C LYS A 50 -8.89 -1.99 -9.86
N LEU A 51 -8.30 -3.13 -9.52
CA LEU A 51 -6.87 -3.38 -9.68
C LEU A 51 -6.60 -4.34 -10.83
N PRO A 52 -5.48 -4.16 -11.56
CA PRO A 52 -5.05 -5.11 -12.57
C PRO A 52 -4.62 -6.45 -11.93
N PRO A 53 -4.48 -7.53 -12.74
CA PRO A 53 -4.11 -8.85 -12.23
C PRO A 53 -2.72 -8.91 -11.58
N LYS A 54 -1.82 -7.99 -11.96
CA LYS A 54 -0.46 -7.88 -11.40
C LYS A 54 -0.26 -6.45 -10.93
N TYR A 55 0.07 -6.29 -9.65
CA TYR A 55 0.38 -5.01 -9.04
C TYR A 55 1.27 -5.19 -7.80
N ALA A 56 2.11 -4.19 -7.55
CA ALA A 56 2.84 -4.02 -6.31
C ALA A 56 2.14 -3.01 -5.41
N VAL A 57 2.39 -3.15 -4.11
CA VAL A 57 1.82 -2.30 -3.07
C VAL A 57 2.97 -1.93 -2.14
N VAL A 58 3.15 -0.64 -1.93
CA VAL A 58 4.09 -0.06 -0.97
C VAL A 58 3.26 0.67 0.08
N VAL A 59 3.62 0.49 1.34
CA VAL A 59 2.89 1.08 2.46
C VAL A 59 3.84 2.02 3.19
N ASN A 60 3.37 3.23 3.48
CA ASN A 60 3.99 4.12 4.45
C ASN A 60 3.22 3.98 5.77
N PRO A 61 3.75 3.25 6.76
CA PRO A 61 3.00 2.94 7.98
C PRO A 61 2.73 4.15 8.87
N GLY A 62 3.42 5.29 8.68
CA GLY A 62 3.27 6.48 9.52
C GLY A 62 3.74 6.33 10.98
N GLN A 63 4.24 5.15 11.34
CA GLN A 63 4.77 4.79 12.66
C GLN A 63 5.84 3.70 12.52
N ASP A 64 6.55 3.35 13.60
CA ASP A 64 7.59 2.31 13.58
C ASP A 64 7.00 0.90 13.48
N ALA A 65 6.66 0.53 12.25
CA ALA A 65 6.13 -0.77 11.90
C ALA A 65 6.79 -1.31 10.62
N THR A 66 6.81 -2.63 10.53
CA THR A 66 6.99 -3.36 9.28
C THR A 66 5.62 -3.69 8.70
N TRP A 67 5.54 -3.90 7.39
CA TRP A 67 4.28 -4.20 6.72
C TRP A 67 4.39 -5.44 5.84
N PHE A 68 3.28 -6.17 5.74
CA PHE A 68 3.11 -7.29 4.83
C PHE A 68 1.79 -7.17 4.09
N VAL A 69 1.82 -7.35 2.76
CA VAL A 69 0.64 -7.29 1.90
C VAL A 69 0.23 -8.69 1.47
N SER A 70 -1.01 -9.06 1.73
CA SER A 70 -1.56 -10.40 1.45
C SER A 70 -2.94 -10.32 0.80
N ALA A 71 -3.50 -11.48 0.44
CA ALA A 71 -4.85 -11.59 -0.14
C ALA A 71 -5.09 -10.63 -1.33
N LYS A 72 -4.10 -10.47 -2.20
CA LYS A 72 -4.18 -9.60 -3.38
C LYS A 72 -5.24 -10.12 -4.36
N THR A 73 -6.19 -9.26 -4.70
CA THR A 73 -7.27 -9.54 -5.66
C THR A 73 -7.50 -8.31 -6.55
N ALA A 74 -8.33 -8.46 -7.58
CA ALA A 74 -8.71 -7.33 -8.44
C ALA A 74 -9.55 -6.26 -7.70
N ILE A 75 -10.03 -6.52 -6.48
CA ILE A 75 -10.91 -5.62 -5.73
C ILE A 75 -10.30 -5.08 -4.42
N GLY A 76 -9.13 -5.58 -4.03
CA GLY A 76 -8.54 -5.25 -2.75
C GLY A 76 -7.41 -6.17 -2.31
N PHE A 77 -6.89 -5.90 -1.13
CA PHE A 77 -5.79 -6.62 -0.49
C PHE A 77 -5.79 -6.32 1.02
N ASN A 78 -5.06 -7.12 1.79
CA ASN A 78 -4.85 -6.88 3.21
C ASN A 78 -3.48 -6.27 3.44
N VAL A 79 -3.41 -5.26 4.30
CA VAL A 79 -2.17 -4.70 4.83
C VAL A 79 -2.07 -5.11 6.29
N THR A 80 -1.02 -5.85 6.63
CA THR A 80 -0.70 -6.17 8.03
C THR A 80 0.45 -5.31 8.48
N LEU A 81 0.24 -4.49 9.49
CA LEU A 81 1.26 -3.70 10.18
C LEU A 81 1.71 -4.48 11.42
N THR A 82 3.02 -4.65 11.60
CA THR A 82 3.61 -5.32 12.75
C THR A 82 4.64 -4.38 13.39
N PRO A 83 4.59 -4.12 14.71
CA PRO A 83 5.64 -3.36 15.39
C PRO A 83 7.03 -3.89 15.05
N ARG A 84 7.98 -3.01 14.75
CA ARG A 84 9.35 -3.44 14.44
C ARG A 84 10.01 -4.13 15.64
N LEU A 85 9.71 -3.63 16.83
CA LEU A 85 10.21 -4.16 18.10
C LEU A 85 9.04 -4.76 18.89
N ALA A 86 9.24 -5.95 19.46
CA ALA A 86 8.19 -6.65 20.22
C ALA A 86 7.72 -5.90 21.47
N ALA A 87 8.48 -4.92 21.96
CA ALA A 87 8.11 -4.06 23.08
C ALA A 87 7.14 -2.93 22.67
N ASN A 88 7.03 -2.62 21.37
CA ASN A 88 6.23 -1.50 20.89
C ASN A 88 4.79 -1.95 20.63
N THR A 89 3.83 -1.07 20.94
CA THR A 89 2.41 -1.25 20.60
C THR A 89 2.05 -0.29 19.48
N LEU A 90 1.33 -0.76 18.46
CA LEU A 90 0.84 0.11 17.38
C LEU A 90 -0.22 1.07 17.92
N ALA A 91 -0.09 2.35 17.58
CA ALA A 91 -1.11 3.35 17.87
C ALA A 91 -2.22 3.30 16.80
N ALA A 92 -3.44 3.67 17.22
CA ALA A 92 -4.51 3.97 16.27
C ALA A 92 -4.14 5.24 15.48
N GLY A 93 -4.43 5.23 14.19
CA GLY A 93 -4.02 6.32 13.31
C GLY A 93 -4.36 6.02 11.86
N SER A 94 -3.49 6.46 10.96
CA SER A 94 -3.62 6.20 9.54
C SER A 94 -2.27 5.93 8.89
N PHE A 95 -2.31 5.16 7.79
CA PHE A 95 -1.17 4.89 6.93
C PHE A 95 -1.52 5.17 5.47
N ASP A 96 -0.49 5.35 4.64
CA ASP A 96 -0.67 5.60 3.21
C ASP A 96 -0.24 4.39 2.39
N VAL A 97 -0.87 4.22 1.23
CA VAL A 97 -0.62 3.11 0.32
C VAL A 97 -0.38 3.62 -1.09
N VAL A 98 0.70 3.18 -1.71
CA VAL A 98 0.98 3.39 -3.12
C VAL A 98 0.88 2.06 -3.85
N ILE A 99 0.11 2.05 -4.93
CA ILE A 99 -0.11 0.89 -5.80
C ILE A 99 0.57 1.18 -7.13
N THR A 100 1.35 0.23 -7.63
CA THR A 100 2.01 0.31 -8.93
C THR A 100 1.70 -0.94 -9.76
N ALA A 101 1.40 -0.76 -11.04
CA ALA A 101 1.11 -1.86 -11.96
C ALA A 101 1.51 -1.54 -13.40
#